data_AF-A0A7S2LNZ9-F1
#
_entry.id   AF-A0A7S2LNZ9-F1
#
_cell.length_a   1.000
_cell.length_b   1.000
_cell.length_c   1.000
_cell.angle_alpha   90.00
_cell.angle_beta   90.00
_cell.angle_gamma   90.00
#
_symmetry.space_group_name_H-M   'P 1'
#
loop_
_entity.id
_entity.type
_entity.pdbx_description
1 polymer ?
#
loop_
_entity_poly.entity_id
_entity_poly.type
_entity_poly.pdbx_seq_one_letter_code
_entity_poly.pdbx_strand_id
1 'polypeptide(L)'
;ALTDRSFRTFAQFRAVALWPYDMDLITFYEFYGMGMPIFMPASLPKYVFQQDHMSYDGKWPGRRFDRYKPQLWPDDGTGASPFDEGNLDAVRYTVGFSDYFRFPEVQYFDSIPDLLEKLLTTDFFDVAQRMARFNQDSLVESSNAWRVLLRRTTRLDHDRLQP
;
A
#
# COMPACT_ATOMS: atom_id res chain seq x y z
N ALA A 1 14.30 -24.45 -8.78
CA ALA A 1 13.63 -24.03 -10.02
C ALA A 1 13.16 -22.60 -9.83
N LEU A 2 13.64 -21.67 -10.66
CA LEU A 2 13.16 -20.29 -10.67
C LEU A 2 11.77 -20.28 -11.32
N THR A 3 10.81 -19.66 -10.66
CA THR A 3 9.43 -19.53 -11.17
C THR A 3 9.46 -18.75 -12.49
N ASP A 4 8.57 -19.05 -13.43
CA ASP A 4 8.45 -18.34 -14.71
C ASP A 4 7.84 -16.92 -14.57
N ARG A 5 7.63 -16.47 -13.32
CA ARG A 5 6.99 -15.20 -12.93
C ARG A 5 5.62 -14.98 -13.56
N SER A 6 4.93 -16.03 -13.99
CA SER A 6 3.58 -15.92 -14.53
C SER A 6 2.54 -16.00 -13.41
N PHE A 7 1.41 -15.30 -13.59
CA PHE A 7 0.25 -15.41 -12.71
C PHE A 7 -0.26 -16.86 -12.60
N ARG A 8 -0.13 -17.64 -13.67
CA ARG A 8 -0.50 -19.06 -13.69
C ARG A 8 0.32 -19.86 -12.67
N THR A 9 1.62 -19.60 -12.57
CA THR A 9 2.49 -20.25 -11.59
C THR A 9 2.15 -19.78 -10.18
N PHE A 10 1.91 -18.48 -9.98
CA PHE A 10 1.52 -17.98 -8.66
C PHE A 10 0.19 -18.55 -8.16
N ALA A 11 -0.78 -18.75 -9.06
CA ALA A 11 -2.07 -19.36 -8.73
C ALA A 11 -1.98 -20.83 -8.28
N GLN A 12 -0.81 -21.47 -8.36
CA GLN A 12 -0.61 -22.82 -7.80
C GLN A 12 -0.38 -22.80 -6.28
N PHE A 13 -0.05 -21.63 -5.72
CA PHE A 13 0.14 -21.45 -4.29
C PHE A 13 -1.15 -20.94 -3.64
N ARG A 14 -1.33 -21.29 -2.36
CA ARG A 14 -2.54 -20.91 -1.59
C ARG A 14 -2.38 -19.64 -0.76
N ALA A 15 -1.15 -19.20 -0.55
CA ALA A 15 -0.80 -18.05 0.25
C ALA A 15 0.62 -17.58 -0.10
N VAL A 16 0.95 -16.36 0.30
CA VAL A 16 2.30 -15.80 0.19
C VAL A 16 2.75 -15.21 1.52
N ALA A 17 4.02 -15.40 1.87
CA ALA A 17 4.67 -14.62 2.91
C ALA A 17 5.50 -13.53 2.24
N LEU A 18 5.14 -12.26 2.45
CA LEU A 18 5.73 -11.10 1.78
C LEU A 18 6.59 -10.30 2.75
N TRP A 19 7.85 -10.04 2.36
CA TRP A 19 8.74 -9.11 3.05
C TRP A 19 8.92 -7.86 2.18
N PRO A 20 8.17 -6.78 2.47
CA PRO A 20 8.29 -5.58 1.69
C PRO A 20 9.62 -4.88 1.98
N TYR A 21 10.22 -4.36 0.91
CA TYR A 21 11.42 -3.52 0.98
C TYR A 21 11.14 -2.09 0.51
N ASP A 22 9.89 -1.80 0.14
CA ASP A 22 9.41 -0.51 -0.33
C ASP A 22 7.98 -0.27 0.19
N MET A 23 7.52 0.98 0.20
CA MET A 23 6.19 1.36 0.68
C MET A 23 5.05 0.92 -0.26
N ASP A 24 5.34 0.72 -1.54
CA ASP A 24 4.36 0.41 -2.58
C ASP A 24 4.86 -0.68 -3.55
N LEU A 25 4.88 -1.93 -3.10
CA LEU A 25 5.22 -3.03 -3.99
C LEU A 25 4.04 -3.40 -4.90
N ILE A 26 4.23 -3.28 -6.22
CA ILE A 26 3.27 -3.78 -7.23
C ILE A 26 2.86 -5.23 -6.94
N THR A 27 3.83 -6.07 -6.54
CA THR A 27 3.60 -7.49 -6.21
C THR A 27 2.62 -7.69 -5.04
N PHE A 28 2.54 -6.76 -4.09
CA PHE A 28 1.50 -6.80 -3.05
C PHE A 28 0.11 -6.67 -3.68
N TYR A 29 -0.11 -5.66 -4.54
CA TYR A 29 -1.39 -5.43 -5.21
C TYR A 29 -1.77 -6.57 -6.15
N GLU A 30 -0.78 -7.16 -6.83
CA GLU A 30 -1.00 -8.34 -7.67
C GLU A 30 -1.55 -9.51 -6.85
N PHE A 31 -0.89 -9.88 -5.76
CA PHE A 31 -1.35 -10.98 -4.90
C PHE A 31 -2.67 -10.66 -4.19
N TYR A 32 -2.85 -9.42 -3.75
CA TYR A 32 -4.08 -8.99 -3.11
C TYR A 32 -5.26 -8.99 -4.10
N GLY A 33 -5.04 -8.52 -5.32
CA GLY A 33 -6.03 -8.53 -6.41
C GLY A 33 -6.41 -9.95 -6.86
N MET A 34 -5.47 -10.90 -6.75
CA MET A 34 -5.74 -12.34 -6.95
C MET A 34 -6.52 -12.98 -5.79
N GLY A 35 -6.76 -12.25 -4.69
CA GLY A 35 -7.37 -12.81 -3.48
C GLY A 35 -6.50 -13.87 -2.82
N MET A 36 -5.17 -13.82 -3.01
CA MET A 36 -4.26 -14.77 -2.38
C MET A 36 -3.93 -14.26 -0.96
N PRO A 37 -4.21 -15.04 0.12
CA PRO A 37 -3.83 -14.69 1.48
C PRO A 37 -2.38 -14.26 1.61
N ILE A 38 -2.17 -13.08 2.19
CA ILE A 38 -0.85 -12.46 2.37
C ILE A 38 -0.48 -12.49 3.85
N PHE A 39 0.68 -13.03 4.16
CA PHE A 39 1.30 -13.00 5.49
C PHE A 39 2.46 -12.02 5.48
N MET A 40 2.45 -11.06 6.41
CA MET A 40 3.48 -10.04 6.53
C MET A 40 4.03 -10.00 7.96
N PRO A 41 5.28 -9.57 8.17
CA PRO A 41 5.77 -9.36 9.52
C PRO A 41 4.96 -8.26 10.24
N ALA A 42 4.57 -8.50 11.49
CA ALA A 42 3.87 -7.52 12.33
C ALA A 42 4.77 -6.32 12.70
N SER A 43 6.08 -6.57 12.82
CA SER A 43 7.03 -5.58 13.32
C SER A 43 7.46 -4.58 12.24
N LEU A 44 7.17 -3.30 12.46
CA LEU A 44 7.59 -2.15 11.64
C LEU A 44 9.09 -2.06 11.32
N PRO A 45 10.05 -2.47 12.18
CA PRO A 45 11.48 -2.37 11.87
C PRO A 45 11.91 -3.04 10.55
N LYS A 46 11.12 -4.00 10.05
CA LYS A 46 11.41 -4.68 8.77
C LYS A 46 11.04 -3.84 7.54
N TYR A 47 10.22 -2.80 7.72
CA TYR A 47 9.82 -1.82 6.71
C TYR A 47 10.72 -0.58 6.74
N VAL A 48 11.59 -0.47 7.75
CA VAL A 48 12.54 0.65 7.94
C VAL A 48 13.76 0.52 7.02
N PHE A 49 13.95 -0.63 6.37
CA PHE A 49 14.91 -0.77 5.28
C PHE A 49 14.34 -0.18 3.99
N GLN A 50 13.90 1.08 4.03
CA GLN A 50 13.82 1.89 2.83
C GLN A 50 15.23 1.90 2.27
N GLN A 51 15.45 1.09 1.24
CA GLN A 51 16.68 1.15 0.47
C GLN A 51 16.88 2.61 0.04
N ASP A 52 18.14 3.01 -0.05
CA ASP A 52 18.69 4.31 -0.47
C ASP A 52 18.25 4.79 -1.89
N HIS A 53 17.11 4.29 -2.38
CA HIS A 53 16.37 4.76 -3.57
C HIS A 53 15.84 6.18 -3.40
N MET A 54 15.69 6.63 -2.15
CA MET A 54 15.10 7.92 -1.81
C MET A 54 16.06 8.82 -1.01
N SER A 55 17.37 8.75 -1.28
CA SER A 55 18.26 9.91 -1.04
C SER A 55 17.88 11.06 -2.00
N TYR A 56 16.65 11.58 -1.85
CA TYR A 56 16.14 12.79 -2.47
C TYR A 56 17.00 13.99 -2.13
N ASP A 57 17.66 13.96 -0.97
CA ASP A 57 18.52 15.03 -0.47
C ASP A 57 19.84 15.20 -1.24
N GLY A 58 20.16 14.34 -2.23
CA GLY A 58 21.43 14.46 -2.94
C GLY A 58 21.49 14.02 -4.39
N LYS A 59 20.62 13.09 -4.85
CA LYS A 59 20.77 12.48 -6.19
C LYS A 59 19.93 13.13 -7.30
N TRP A 60 18.95 13.96 -6.97
CA TRP A 60 18.15 14.71 -7.95
C TRP A 60 18.56 16.20 -7.96
N PRO A 61 19.51 16.62 -8.80
CA PRO A 61 19.90 18.03 -8.88
C PRO A 61 18.67 18.89 -9.22
N GLY A 62 18.24 19.74 -8.26
CA GLY A 62 17.14 20.69 -8.43
C GLY A 62 15.96 20.54 -7.47
N ARG A 63 15.82 19.43 -6.74
CA ARG A 63 14.84 19.32 -5.64
C ARG A 63 15.47 19.76 -4.32
N ARG A 64 15.71 21.07 -4.15
CA ARG A 64 15.74 21.60 -2.78
C ARG A 64 14.31 21.56 -2.27
N PHE A 65 14.08 20.98 -1.10
CA PHE A 65 12.82 21.18 -0.38
C PHE A 65 12.65 22.69 -0.19
N ASP A 66 11.83 23.27 -1.05
CA ASP A 66 11.48 24.67 -0.96
C ASP A 66 10.56 24.80 0.24
N ARG A 67 11.11 25.32 1.33
CA ARG A 67 10.42 25.52 2.62
C ARG A 67 9.14 26.35 2.48
N TYR A 68 8.98 27.06 1.37
CA TYR A 68 7.83 27.90 1.05
C TYR A 68 6.76 27.20 0.22
N LYS A 69 6.99 25.97 -0.25
CA LYS A 69 5.94 25.20 -0.91
C LYS A 69 4.94 24.70 0.14
N PRO A 70 3.62 24.76 -0.15
CA PRO A 70 2.61 24.17 0.71
C PRO A 70 2.99 22.71 0.97
N GLN A 71 3.06 22.34 2.25
CA GLN A 71 3.27 20.96 2.62
C GLN A 71 2.06 20.17 2.11
N LEU A 72 2.30 19.30 1.12
CA LEU A 72 1.25 18.43 0.57
C LEU A 72 0.81 17.37 1.61
N TRP A 73 1.65 17.17 2.62
CA TRP A 73 1.34 16.35 3.77
C TRP A 73 0.57 17.17 4.81
N PRO A 74 -0.56 16.66 5.35
CA PRO A 74 -1.29 17.34 6.42
C PRO A 74 -0.38 17.61 7.62
N ASP A 75 -0.41 18.83 8.15
CA ASP A 75 0.17 19.11 9.46
C ASP A 75 -0.81 18.65 10.54
N ASP A 76 -0.62 17.41 10.99
CA ASP A 76 -1.35 16.81 12.10
C ASP A 76 -0.69 17.10 13.47
N GLY A 77 0.32 17.96 13.50
CA GLY A 77 1.07 18.31 14.70
C GLY A 77 2.08 17.25 15.16
N THR A 78 2.20 16.10 14.47
CA THR A 78 3.21 15.08 14.80
C THR A 78 4.60 15.48 14.31
N GLY A 79 4.69 16.37 13.33
CA GLY A 79 5.93 16.70 12.62
C GLY A 79 6.47 15.55 11.76
N ALA A 80 5.76 14.42 11.68
CA ALA A 80 6.16 13.28 10.87
C ALA A 80 5.86 13.55 9.39
N SER A 81 6.91 13.54 8.58
CA SER A 81 6.82 13.69 7.13
C SER A 81 7.20 12.37 6.46
N PRO A 82 6.50 11.92 5.40
CA PRO A 82 6.90 10.76 4.60
C PRO A 82 8.23 10.98 3.87
N PHE A 83 8.74 12.21 3.88
CA PHE A 83 10.03 12.59 3.30
C PHE A 83 11.14 12.74 4.36
N ASP A 84 10.83 12.55 5.65
CA ASP A 84 11.81 12.58 6.75
C ASP A 84 12.29 11.17 7.07
N GLU A 85 12.99 10.55 6.12
CA GLU A 85 13.44 9.15 6.20
C GLU A 85 14.53 8.93 7.26
N GLY A 86 15.23 10.01 7.63
CA GLY A 86 16.24 9.99 8.70
C GLY A 86 15.64 9.91 10.11
N ASN A 87 14.33 10.17 10.24
CA ASN A 87 13.63 10.17 11.51
C ASN A 87 12.77 8.91 11.66
N LEU A 88 13.20 8.01 12.54
CA LEU A 88 12.51 6.73 12.77
C LEU A 88 11.05 6.90 13.20
N ASP A 89 10.71 7.95 13.94
CA ASP A 89 9.33 8.19 14.35
C ASP A 89 8.47 8.66 13.18
N ALA A 90 9.04 9.47 12.27
CA ALA A 90 8.37 9.85 11.03
C ALA A 90 8.15 8.64 10.11
N VAL A 91 9.15 7.77 9.98
CA VAL A 91 9.03 6.51 9.22
C VAL A 91 7.95 5.60 9.82
N ARG A 92 7.96 5.41 11.14
CA ARG A 92 6.93 4.60 11.84
C ARG A 92 5.53 5.16 11.69
N TYR A 93 5.40 6.48 11.73
CA TYR A 93 4.12 7.14 11.52
C TYR A 93 3.62 6.92 10.08
N THR A 94 4.48 7.20 9.11
CA THR A 94 4.13 7.23 7.68
C THR A 94 3.88 5.84 7.12
N VAL A 95 4.64 4.82 7.55
CA VAL A 95 4.43 3.44 7.13
C VAL A 95 3.06 2.90 7.55
N GLY A 96 2.49 3.40 8.66
CA GLY A 96 1.13 3.05 9.09
C GLY A 96 0.05 3.46 8.09
N PHE A 97 0.37 4.38 7.16
CA PHE A 97 -0.53 4.76 6.06
C PHE A 97 -0.38 3.90 4.81
N SER A 98 0.62 3.02 4.75
CA SER A 98 0.80 2.10 3.62
C SER A 98 -0.34 1.09 3.55
N ASP A 99 -0.61 0.64 2.33
CA ASP A 99 -1.69 -0.32 2.07
C ASP A 99 -1.45 -1.67 2.74
N TYR A 100 -0.19 -2.00 3.06
CA TYR A 100 0.13 -3.18 3.87
C TYR A 100 -0.65 -3.22 5.17
N PHE A 101 -0.75 -2.08 5.87
CA PHE A 101 -1.40 -1.96 7.18
C PHE A 101 -2.90 -1.63 7.11
N ARG A 102 -3.35 -1.12 5.97
CA ARG A 102 -4.72 -0.61 5.81
C ARG A 102 -5.64 -1.57 5.07
N PHE A 103 -5.09 -2.41 4.21
CA PHE A 103 -5.90 -3.36 3.47
C PHE A 103 -6.37 -4.46 4.42
N PRO A 104 -7.68 -4.81 4.40
CA PRO A 104 -8.20 -5.84 5.28
C PRO A 104 -7.62 -7.20 4.92
N GLU A 105 -7.75 -8.16 5.83
CA GLU A 105 -7.35 -9.56 5.62
C GLU A 105 -5.85 -9.84 5.41
N VAL A 106 -5.00 -8.81 5.41
CA VAL A 106 -3.55 -9.00 5.54
C VAL A 106 -3.26 -9.63 6.91
N GLN A 107 -2.62 -10.80 6.90
CA GLN A 107 -2.28 -11.54 8.11
C GLN A 107 -0.90 -11.11 8.59
N TYR A 108 -0.75 -10.85 9.89
CA TYR A 108 0.55 -10.46 10.45
C TYR A 108 1.16 -11.59 11.26
N PHE A 109 2.48 -11.70 11.27
CA PHE A 109 3.20 -12.62 12.14
C PHE A 109 4.38 -11.97 12.86
N ASP A 110 4.59 -12.34 14.12
CA ASP A 110 5.68 -11.82 14.96
C ASP A 110 7.00 -12.57 14.72
N SER A 111 6.91 -13.85 14.35
CA SER A 111 8.05 -14.75 14.21
C SER A 111 7.81 -15.82 13.16
N ILE A 112 8.86 -16.56 12.78
CA ILE A 112 8.72 -17.70 11.84
C ILE A 112 7.83 -18.82 12.42
N PRO A 113 7.96 -19.22 13.71
CA PRO A 113 7.02 -20.17 14.31
C PRO A 113 5.55 -19.71 14.22
N ASP A 114 5.27 -18.44 14.52
CA ASP A 114 3.93 -17.86 14.42
C ASP A 114 3.42 -17.85 12.97
N LEU A 115 4.29 -17.54 11.98
CA LEU A 115 3.95 -17.69 10.57
C LEU A 115 3.55 -19.12 10.22
N LEU A 116 4.33 -20.12 10.66
CA LEU A 116 4.04 -21.53 10.37
C LEU A 116 2.73 -21.98 11.03
N GLU A 117 2.46 -21.57 12.26
CA GLU A 117 1.20 -21.83 12.95
C GLU A 117 0.02 -21.23 12.19
N LYS A 118 0.13 -19.95 11.79
CA LYS A 118 -0.91 -19.28 11.01
C LYS A 118 -1.13 -19.93 9.65
N LEU A 119 -0.08 -20.37 8.96
CA LEU A 119 -0.21 -21.09 7.68
C LEU A 119 -0.96 -22.42 7.82
N LEU A 120 -0.91 -23.07 8.99
CA LEU A 120 -1.62 -24.32 9.25
C LEU A 120 -3.06 -24.13 9.72
N THR A 121 -3.36 -22.99 10.35
CA THR A 121 -4.65 -22.74 11.02
C THR A 121 -5.57 -21.80 10.26
N THR A 122 -5.04 -20.99 9.33
CA THR A 122 -5.83 -20.03 8.56
C THR A 122 -6.69 -20.76 7.51
N ASP A 123 -7.99 -20.44 7.49
CA ASP A 123 -8.85 -20.80 6.36
C ASP A 123 -8.58 -19.87 5.17
N PHE A 124 -7.71 -20.32 4.28
CA PHE A 124 -7.32 -19.55 3.10
C PHE A 124 -8.50 -19.25 2.17
N PHE A 125 -9.51 -20.12 2.11
CA PHE A 125 -10.65 -19.90 1.23
C PHE A 125 -11.52 -18.78 1.75
N ASP A 126 -11.82 -18.80 3.04
CA ASP A 126 -12.60 -17.77 3.71
C ASP A 126 -11.90 -16.39 3.66
N VAL A 127 -10.58 -16.34 3.93
CA VAL A 127 -9.76 -15.13 3.75
C VAL A 127 -9.84 -14.61 2.31
N ALA A 128 -9.62 -15.48 1.32
CA ALA A 128 -9.69 -15.11 -0.10
C ALA A 128 -11.07 -14.55 -0.49
N GLN A 129 -12.16 -15.14 0.02
CA GLN A 129 -13.51 -14.66 -0.22
C GLN A 129 -13.74 -13.25 0.36
N ARG A 130 -13.23 -12.97 1.57
CA ARG A 130 -13.32 -11.63 2.17
C ARG A 130 -12.50 -10.59 1.41
N MET A 131 -11.29 -10.95 0.96
CA MET A 131 -10.48 -10.10 0.08
C MET A 131 -11.22 -9.78 -1.23
N ALA A 132 -11.80 -10.81 -1.87
CA ALA A 132 -12.56 -10.64 -3.11
C ALA A 132 -13.78 -9.72 -2.93
N ARG A 133 -14.52 -9.86 -1.82
CA ARG A 133 -15.63 -8.97 -1.48
C ARG A 133 -15.15 -7.53 -1.30
N PHE A 134 -14.10 -7.31 -0.51
CA PHE A 134 -13.53 -5.97 -0.34
C PHE A 134 -13.13 -5.34 -1.67
N ASN A 135 -12.42 -6.09 -2.54
CA ASN A 135 -12.04 -5.60 -3.87
C ASN A 135 -13.26 -5.21 -4.73
N GLN A 136 -14.31 -6.03 -4.70
CA GLN A 136 -15.55 -5.75 -5.41
C GLN A 136 -16.23 -4.48 -4.88
N ASP A 137 -16.33 -4.34 -3.55
CA ASP A 137 -16.94 -3.19 -2.90
C ASP A 137 -16.14 -1.89 -3.19
N SER A 138 -14.81 -1.94 -3.06
CA SER A 138 -13.92 -0.82 -3.39
C SER A 138 -14.01 -0.40 -4.85
N LEU A 139 -14.16 -1.35 -5.78
CA LEU A 139 -14.35 -1.05 -7.21
C LEU A 139 -15.67 -0.30 -7.45
N VAL A 140 -16.77 -0.74 -6.83
CA VAL A 140 -18.08 -0.08 -6.94
C VAL A 140 -18.02 1.33 -6.34
N GLU A 141 -17.46 1.46 -5.14
CA GLU A 141 -17.31 2.75 -4.46
C GLU A 141 -16.47 3.73 -5.28
N SER A 142 -15.28 3.31 -5.71
CA SER A 142 -14.37 4.14 -6.51
C SER A 142 -15.01 4.56 -7.83
N SER A 143 -15.69 3.63 -8.51
CA SER A 143 -16.39 3.93 -9.76
C SER A 143 -17.50 4.99 -9.56
N ASN A 144 -18.24 4.90 -8.45
CA ASN A 144 -19.27 5.88 -8.12
C ASN A 144 -18.67 7.25 -7.77
N ALA A 145 -17.59 7.29 -6.99
CA ALA A 145 -16.88 8.52 -6.67
C ALA A 145 -16.38 9.23 -7.95
N TRP A 146 -15.75 8.49 -8.86
CA TRP A 146 -15.30 9.03 -10.15
C TRP A 146 -16.45 9.56 -11.01
N ARG A 147 -17.59 8.85 -11.06
CA ARG A 147 -18.78 9.35 -11.78
C ARG A 147 -19.28 10.67 -11.20
N VAL A 148 -19.28 10.84 -9.88
CA VAL A 148 -19.69 12.10 -9.23
C VAL A 148 -18.71 13.22 -9.56
N LEU A 149 -17.40 12.96 -9.45
CA LEU A 149 -16.35 13.94 -9.75
C LEU A 149 -16.41 14.40 -11.20
N LEU A 150 -16.51 13.47 -12.16
CA LEU A 150 -16.58 13.79 -13.58
C LEU A 150 -17.83 14.62 -13.92
N ARG A 151 -18.98 14.33 -13.30
CA ARG A 151 -20.20 15.15 -13.49
C ARG A 151 -20.03 16.58 -12.98
N ARG A 152 -19.29 16.77 -11.87
CA ARG A 152 -19.03 18.10 -11.32
C ARG A 152 -18.10 18.90 -12.22
N THR A 153 -17.03 18.29 -12.72
CA THR A 153 -16.08 18.98 -13.61
C THR A 153 -16.73 19.39 -14.92
N THR A 154 -17.53 18.51 -15.55
CA THR A 154 -18.23 18.86 -16.80
C THR A 154 -19.25 19.99 -16.61
N ARG A 155 -19.93 20.07 -15.45
CA ARG A 155 -20.85 21.17 -15.15
C ARG A 155 -20.12 22.50 -14.95
N LEU A 156 -18.99 22.50 -14.23
CA LEU A 156 -18.18 23.70 -14.03
C LEU A 156 -17.64 24.25 -15.36
N ASP A 157 -17.29 23.38 -16.30
CA ASP A 157 -16.83 23.80 -17.63
C ASP A 157 -17.98 24.38 -18.45
N HIS A 158 -19.20 23.82 -18.36
CA HIS A 158 -20.38 24.37 -19.03
C HIS A 158 -20.77 25.75 -18.48
N ASP A 159 -20.77 25.94 -17.15
CA ASP A 159 -21.12 27.20 -16.50
C ASP A 159 -20.06 28.30 -16.73
N ARG A 160 -18.81 27.93 -17.04
CA ARG A 160 -17.75 28.88 -17.44
C ARG A 160 -17.82 29.31 -18.90
N LEU A 161 -18.57 28.58 -19.75
CA LEU A 161 -18.65 28.82 -21.18
C LEU A 161 -19.94 29.52 -21.64
N GLN A 162 -20.88 29.78 -20.72
CA GLN A 162 -22.05 30.62 -20.99
C GLN A 162 -21.92 31.97 -20.25
N PRO A 163 -21.77 33.10 -20.97
CA PRO A 163 -21.75 34.44 -20.38
C PRO A 163 -23.12 34.91 -19.89
#